data_AF-A0A1D8GF15-F1
#
_entry.id   AF-A0A1D8GF15-F1
#
_cell.length_a   1.000
_cell.length_b   1.000
_cell.length_c   1.000
_cell.angle_alpha   90.00
_cell.angle_beta   90.00
_cell.angle_gamma   90.00
#
_symmetry.space_group_name_H-M   'P 1'
#
loop_
_entity.id
_entity.type
_entity.pdbx_description
1 polymer ?
#
loop_
_entity_poly.entity_id
_entity_poly.type
_entity_poly.pdbx_seq_one_letter_code
_entity_poly.pdbx_strand_id
1 'polypeptide(L)'
;MVNIKHKEYAIIHLRIRRRKKAIDENTKELVYRNTKACKVCEYKDKCTTSKRGRAITRDINQYILDKVDERTNSNKELYKQRKMIVEHPFGTIKRWWGYSYFLTRGLKSVKMEASLTFLAYNIKRVINILGIREMTSRLIGKKPPITCLILNIHFVP
;
A
#
# COMPACT_ATOMS: atom_id res chain seq x y z
N MET A 1 9.30 13.01 -24.26
CA MET A 1 8.69 12.21 -23.17
C MET A 1 7.17 12.22 -23.36
N VAL A 2 6.63 11.24 -24.09
CA VAL A 2 5.19 11.22 -24.42
C VAL A 2 4.41 10.76 -23.19
N ASN A 3 3.70 11.72 -22.62
CA ASN A 3 2.91 11.69 -21.40
C ASN A 3 2.05 10.42 -21.32
N ILE A 4 2.38 9.54 -20.36
CA ILE A 4 1.76 8.22 -20.14
C ILE A 4 0.26 8.35 -19.81
N LYS A 5 -0.20 9.55 -19.41
CA LYS A 5 -1.61 9.84 -19.16
C LYS A 5 -2.52 9.71 -20.38
N HIS A 6 -2.02 9.88 -21.61
CA HIS A 6 -2.88 9.71 -22.81
C HIS A 6 -3.21 8.25 -23.16
N LYS A 7 -2.57 7.26 -22.54
CA LYS A 7 -2.81 5.83 -22.86
C LYS A 7 -3.95 5.19 -22.07
N GLU A 8 -4.41 5.81 -20.98
CA GLU A 8 -5.49 5.27 -20.15
C GLU A 8 -6.87 5.78 -20.56
N TYR A 9 -6.98 7.02 -21.04
CA TYR A 9 -8.25 7.58 -21.54
C TYR A 9 -8.76 6.87 -22.81
N ALA A 10 -7.92 6.10 -23.51
CA ALA A 10 -8.34 5.28 -24.65
C ALA A 10 -9.07 3.99 -24.24
N ILE A 11 -8.99 3.56 -22.97
CA ILE A 11 -9.63 2.34 -22.48
C ILE A 11 -11.11 2.58 -22.13
N ILE A 12 -11.47 3.82 -21.78
CA ILE A 12 -12.83 4.17 -21.36
C ILE A 12 -13.76 4.42 -22.56
N HIS A 13 -13.24 4.80 -23.74
CA HIS A 13 -14.05 5.16 -24.92
C HIS A 13 -14.01 4.20 -26.12
N LEU A 14 -13.21 3.12 -26.09
CA LEU A 14 -13.25 2.12 -27.14
C LEU A 14 -14.10 0.93 -26.71
N ARG A 15 -15.15 0.66 -27.49
CA ARG A 15 -16.03 -0.52 -27.42
C ARG A 15 -15.20 -1.80 -27.67
N ILE A 16 -14.36 -2.17 -26.70
CA ILE A 16 -13.59 -3.41 -26.71
C ILE A 16 -14.60 -4.54 -26.50
N ARG A 17 -14.71 -5.44 -27.48
CA ARG A 17 -15.68 -6.55 -27.44
C ARG A 17 -15.52 -7.34 -26.14
N ARG A 18 -16.64 -7.50 -25.42
CA ARG A 18 -16.76 -8.35 -24.22
C ARG A 18 -16.22 -9.76 -24.49
N ARG A 19 -15.51 -10.29 -23.51
CA ARG A 19 -14.94 -11.65 -23.45
C ARG A 19 -16.05 -12.70 -23.67
N LYS A 20 -15.73 -13.82 -24.35
CA LYS A 20 -16.65 -14.96 -24.51
C LYS A 20 -16.72 -15.88 -23.27
N LYS A 21 -15.71 -15.86 -22.41
CA LYS A 21 -15.62 -16.69 -21.19
C LYS A 21 -15.94 -15.83 -19.96
N ALA A 22 -16.81 -16.33 -19.08
CA ALA A 22 -17.12 -15.72 -17.80
C ALA A 22 -15.85 -15.60 -16.94
N ILE A 23 -15.82 -14.58 -16.07
CA ILE A 23 -14.75 -14.42 -15.09
C ILE A 23 -15.02 -15.43 -13.97
N ASP A 24 -14.07 -16.32 -13.73
CA ASP A 24 -14.11 -17.30 -12.64
C ASP A 24 -13.14 -16.89 -11.52
N GLU A 25 -13.25 -17.52 -10.36
CA GLU A 25 -12.39 -17.29 -9.19
C GLU A 25 -10.90 -17.56 -9.43
N ASN A 26 -10.56 -18.33 -10.48
CA ASN A 26 -9.18 -18.61 -10.88
C ASN A 26 -8.65 -17.60 -11.92
N THR A 27 -9.48 -16.65 -12.35
CA THR A 27 -9.11 -15.65 -13.35
C THR A 27 -8.32 -14.51 -12.71
N LYS A 28 -7.00 -14.59 -12.77
CA LYS A 28 -6.09 -13.53 -12.30
C LYS A 28 -5.97 -12.37 -13.28
N GLU A 29 -6.02 -12.68 -14.58
CA GLU A 29 -5.72 -11.72 -15.65
C GLU A 29 -6.82 -11.63 -16.71
N LEU A 30 -7.06 -10.41 -17.16
CA LEU A 30 -7.93 -10.03 -18.25
C LEU A 30 -7.08 -9.61 -19.46
N VAL A 31 -7.29 -10.28 -20.59
CA VAL A 31 -6.60 -9.96 -21.85
C VAL A 31 -7.59 -9.29 -22.80
N TYR A 32 -7.35 -8.03 -23.09
CA TYR A 32 -8.12 -7.23 -24.03
C TYR A 32 -7.44 -7.23 -25.40
N ARG A 33 -8.19 -7.57 -26.45
CA ARG A 33 -7.73 -7.53 -27.85
C ARG A 33 -8.82 -6.94 -28.73
N ASN A 34 -8.45 -5.95 -29.54
CA ASN A 34 -9.32 -5.42 -30.59
C ASN A 34 -8.65 -5.54 -31.96
N THR A 35 -8.78 -6.73 -32.56
CA THR A 35 -8.19 -7.04 -33.87
C THR A 35 -8.74 -6.16 -34.98
N LYS A 36 -9.99 -5.71 -34.89
CA LYS A 36 -10.62 -4.86 -35.91
C LYS A 36 -10.00 -3.46 -35.91
N ALA A 37 -9.93 -2.82 -34.74
CA ALA A 37 -9.30 -1.51 -34.60
C ALA A 37 -7.81 -1.56 -34.97
N CYS A 38 -7.09 -2.61 -34.59
CA CYS A 38 -5.67 -2.75 -34.95
C CYS A 38 -5.41 -3.00 -36.45
N LYS A 39 -6.40 -3.41 -37.25
CA LYS A 39 -6.23 -3.60 -38.71
C LYS A 39 -6.21 -2.28 -39.47
N VAL A 40 -7.00 -1.30 -39.03
CA VAL A 40 -7.12 0.04 -39.64
C VAL A 40 -6.24 1.09 -38.95
N CYS A 41 -5.37 0.69 -38.03
CA CYS A 41 -4.52 1.60 -37.28
C CYS A 41 -3.26 1.96 -38.06
N GLU A 42 -3.09 3.23 -38.41
CA GLU A 42 -1.92 3.77 -39.12
C GLU A 42 -0.61 3.62 -38.33
N TYR A 43 -0.69 3.57 -37.00
CA TYR A 43 0.46 3.44 -36.11
C TYR A 43 0.75 1.99 -35.70
N LYS A 44 0.16 1.00 -36.39
CA LYS A 44 0.32 -0.41 -36.04
C LYS A 44 1.79 -0.83 -36.01
N ASP A 45 2.57 -0.39 -36.98
CA ASP A 45 4.00 -0.76 -37.11
C ASP A 45 4.85 -0.25 -35.95
N LYS A 46 4.44 0.87 -35.31
CA LYS A 46 5.08 1.41 -34.10
C LYS A 46 4.51 0.84 -32.80
N CYS A 47 3.36 0.16 -32.86
CA CYS A 47 2.60 -0.27 -31.68
C CYS A 47 2.76 -1.76 -31.38
N THR A 48 2.85 -2.64 -32.39
CA THR A 48 3.05 -4.08 -32.22
C THR A 48 3.51 -4.78 -33.50
N THR A 49 4.40 -5.76 -33.35
CA THR A 49 4.84 -6.65 -34.44
C THR A 49 3.85 -7.79 -34.72
N SER A 50 2.82 -7.96 -33.88
CA SER A 50 1.85 -9.05 -33.99
C SER A 50 0.87 -8.86 -35.16
N LYS A 51 0.72 -9.90 -36.00
CA LYS A 51 -0.30 -9.94 -37.06
C LYS A 51 -1.72 -9.79 -36.52
N ARG A 52 -1.98 -10.23 -35.28
CA ARG A 52 -3.30 -10.19 -34.62
C ARG A 52 -3.55 -8.90 -33.84
N GLY A 53 -2.66 -7.90 -33.94
CA GLY A 53 -2.77 -6.65 -33.20
C GLY A 53 -2.30 -6.77 -31.75
N ARG A 54 -2.48 -5.67 -31.00
CA ARG A 54 -1.97 -5.53 -29.63
C ARG A 54 -2.89 -6.24 -28.63
N ALA A 55 -2.28 -7.01 -27.74
CA ALA A 55 -2.93 -7.53 -26.55
C ALA A 55 -2.58 -6.65 -25.35
N ILE A 56 -3.58 -6.24 -24.58
CA ILE A 56 -3.39 -5.53 -23.33
C ILE A 56 -3.83 -6.48 -22.22
N THR A 57 -2.88 -6.91 -21.41
CA THR A 57 -3.16 -7.68 -20.20
C THR A 57 -3.35 -6.72 -19.04
N ARG A 58 -4.42 -6.91 -18.27
CA ARG A 58 -4.66 -6.22 -17.01
C ARG A 58 -5.03 -7.23 -15.94
N ASP A 59 -4.49 -7.03 -14.73
CA ASP A 59 -4.93 -7.76 -13.55
C ASP A 59 -6.40 -7.45 -13.25
N ILE A 60 -7.13 -8.43 -12.71
CA ILE A 60 -8.53 -8.27 -12.33
C ILE A 60 -8.73 -7.17 -11.28
N ASN A 61 -7.74 -6.96 -10.43
CA ASN A 61 -7.71 -5.96 -9.38
C ASN A 61 -6.94 -4.70 -9.78
N GLN A 62 -6.72 -4.45 -11.09
CA GLN A 62 -6.06 -3.22 -11.55
C GLN A 62 -6.74 -1.95 -11.02
N TYR A 63 -8.07 -1.97 -10.83
CA TYR A 63 -8.78 -0.82 -10.26
C TYR A 63 -8.30 -0.45 -8.85
N ILE A 64 -7.78 -1.41 -8.07
CA ILE A 64 -7.20 -1.15 -6.73
C ILE A 64 -5.86 -0.43 -6.90
N LEU A 65 -5.03 -0.90 -7.83
CA LEU A 65 -3.73 -0.30 -8.13
C LEU A 65 -3.90 1.13 -8.67
N ASP A 66 -4.84 1.34 -9.60
CA ASP A 66 -5.18 2.66 -10.15
C ASP A 66 -5.58 3.65 -9.04
N LYS A 67 -6.40 3.21 -8.07
CA LYS A 67 -6.78 4.02 -6.89
C LYS A 67 -5.58 4.34 -5.99
N VAL A 68 -4.67 3.38 -5.80
CA VAL A 68 -3.46 3.60 -5.01
C VAL A 68 -2.54 4.61 -5.71
N ASP A 69 -2.41 4.51 -7.03
CA ASP A 69 -1.61 5.42 -7.84
C ASP A 69 -2.21 6.84 -7.86
N GLU A 70 -3.53 6.97 -7.99
CA GLU A 70 -4.22 8.25 -7.88
C GLU A 70 -4.00 8.90 -6.51
N ARG A 71 -4.17 8.12 -5.42
CA ARG A 71 -3.93 8.58 -4.05
C ARG A 71 -2.47 8.99 -3.82
N THR A 72 -1.53 8.23 -4.38
CA THR A 72 -0.10 8.51 -4.25
C THR A 72 0.28 9.77 -5.05
N ASN A 73 -0.26 9.92 -6.26
CA ASN A 73 0.00 11.07 -7.11
C ASN A 73 -0.60 12.37 -6.58
N SER A 74 -1.75 12.31 -5.93
CA SER A 74 -2.36 13.46 -5.24
C SER A 74 -1.61 13.84 -3.96
N ASN A 75 -0.89 12.91 -3.33
CA ASN A 75 -0.23 13.11 -2.03
C ASN A 75 1.29 12.91 -2.07
N LYS A 76 1.96 13.38 -3.13
CA LYS A 76 3.40 13.12 -3.35
C LYS A 76 4.29 13.62 -2.22
N GLU A 77 4.02 14.80 -1.67
CA GLU A 77 4.84 15.35 -0.59
C GLU A 77 4.73 14.55 0.71
N LEU A 78 3.51 14.11 1.07
CA LEU A 78 3.31 13.20 2.20
C LEU A 78 4.02 11.86 1.99
N TYR A 79 4.04 11.35 0.75
CA TYR A 79 4.75 10.12 0.41
C TYR A 79 6.27 10.29 0.61
N LYS A 80 6.86 11.40 0.16
CA LYS A 80 8.28 11.73 0.39
C LYS A 80 8.61 11.85 1.89
N GLN A 81 7.75 12.50 2.67
CA GLN A 81 7.94 12.61 4.12
C GLN A 81 7.92 11.24 4.80
N ARG A 82 6.96 10.38 4.45
CA ARG A 82 6.89 9.01 4.97
C ARG A 82 8.15 8.22 4.67
N LYS A 83 8.71 8.39 3.46
CA LYS A 83 9.97 7.76 3.08
C LYS A 83 11.07 8.05 4.11
N MET A 84 11.24 9.33 4.46
CA MET A 84 12.26 9.75 5.42
C MET A 84 11.96 9.29 6.86
N ILE A 85 10.71 9.38 7.28
CA ILE A 85 10.32 9.10 8.67
C ILE A 85 10.26 7.60 8.96
N VAL A 86 9.80 6.80 8.00
CA VAL A 86 9.43 5.40 8.23
C VAL A 86 10.54 4.45 7.82
N GLU A 87 11.22 4.68 6.68
CA GLU A 87 12.24 3.73 6.19
C GLU A 87 13.40 3.56 7.18
N HIS A 88 13.81 4.64 7.86
CA HIS A 88 14.89 4.59 8.83
C HIS A 88 14.58 3.69 10.04
N PRO A 89 13.46 3.87 10.78
CA PRO A 89 13.02 2.95 11.83
C PRO A 89 12.97 1.48 11.40
N PHE A 90 12.41 1.20 10.23
CA PHE A 90 12.35 -0.16 9.70
C PHE A 90 13.75 -0.72 9.42
N GLY A 91 14.65 0.10 8.88
CA GLY A 91 16.06 -0.26 8.69
C GLY A 91 16.77 -0.57 10.00
N THR A 92 16.60 0.26 11.04
CA THR A 92 17.17 0.02 12.36
C THR A 92 16.65 -1.27 12.96
N ILE A 93 15.34 -1.47 12.99
CA ILE A 93 14.74 -2.68 13.59
C ILE A 93 15.21 -3.94 12.85
N LYS A 94 15.19 -3.94 11.51
CA LYS A 94 15.55 -5.13 10.74
C LYS A 94 17.05 -5.42 10.74
N ARG A 95 17.90 -4.40 10.60
CA ARG A 95 19.35 -4.56 10.42
C ARG A 95 20.12 -4.46 11.74
N TRP A 96 19.84 -3.45 12.55
CA TRP A 96 20.56 -3.26 13.82
C TRP A 96 20.06 -4.16 14.92
N TRP A 97 18.74 -4.39 15.02
CA TRP A 97 18.18 -5.26 16.05
C TRP A 97 18.03 -6.72 15.59
N GLY A 98 18.36 -7.01 14.33
CA GLY A 98 18.27 -8.36 13.77
C GLY A 98 16.84 -8.90 13.59
N TYR A 99 15.81 -8.05 13.67
CA TYR A 99 14.41 -8.45 13.56
C TYR A 99 14.03 -8.77 12.10
N SER A 100 14.53 -9.91 11.63
CA SER A 100 14.41 -10.37 10.24
C SER A 100 13.40 -11.51 10.07
N TYR A 101 13.12 -12.24 11.14
CA TYR A 101 12.15 -13.32 11.20
C TYR A 101 11.33 -13.22 12.49
N PHE A 102 10.12 -13.78 12.47
CA PHE A 102 9.27 -13.85 13.64
C PHE A 102 9.60 -15.10 14.46
N LEU A 103 9.61 -14.96 15.79
CA LEU A 103 9.82 -16.08 16.70
C LEU A 103 8.51 -16.85 16.96
N THR A 104 7.38 -16.18 16.82
CA THR A 104 6.07 -16.74 17.08
C THR A 104 5.36 -17.22 15.81
N ARG A 105 4.37 -18.11 15.98
CA ARG A 105 3.50 -18.60 14.90
C ARG A 105 2.06 -18.16 15.12
N GLY A 106 1.34 -17.94 14.02
CA GLY A 106 -0.05 -17.49 14.01
C GLY A 106 -0.20 -15.97 14.02
N LEU A 107 -1.21 -15.47 13.30
CA LEU A 107 -1.39 -14.03 13.05
C LEU A 107 -1.51 -13.19 14.32
N LYS A 108 -2.19 -13.69 15.35
CA LYS A 108 -2.35 -12.95 16.62
C LYS A 108 -1.01 -12.76 17.33
N SER A 109 -0.21 -13.82 17.40
CA SER A 109 1.08 -13.80 18.09
C SER A 109 2.10 -12.94 17.33
N VAL A 110 2.19 -13.12 16.01
CA VAL A 110 3.07 -12.32 15.13
C VAL A 110 2.74 -10.83 15.20
N LYS A 111 1.44 -10.46 15.25
CA LYS A 111 1.03 -9.07 15.42
C LYS A 111 1.51 -8.49 16.75
N MET A 112 1.41 -9.26 17.83
CA MET A 112 1.85 -8.84 19.16
C MET A 112 3.36 -8.67 19.22
N GLU A 113 4.11 -9.61 18.63
CA GLU A 113 5.56 -9.55 18.52
C GLU A 113 6.02 -8.28 17.77
N ALA A 114 5.44 -8.02 16.59
CA ALA A 114 5.74 -6.82 15.82
C ALA A 114 5.41 -5.54 16.61
N SER A 115 4.23 -5.51 17.25
CA SER A 115 3.76 -4.36 18.03
C SER A 115 4.71 -4.05 19.19
N LEU A 116 5.19 -5.08 19.90
CA LEU A 116 6.12 -4.93 21.00
C LEU A 116 7.48 -4.42 20.52
N THR A 117 7.99 -4.92 19.39
CA THR A 117 9.24 -4.43 18.78
C THR A 117 9.15 -2.94 18.41
N PHE A 118 8.05 -2.51 17.77
CA PHE A 118 7.86 -1.09 17.44
C PHE A 118 7.67 -0.22 18.67
N LEU A 119 6.97 -0.73 19.70
CA LEU A 119 6.83 -0.01 20.97
C LEU A 119 8.19 0.20 21.64
N ALA A 120 9.02 -0.83 21.71
CA ALA A 120 10.38 -0.74 22.24
C ALA A 120 11.22 0.27 21.45
N TYR A 121 11.12 0.27 20.12
CA TYR A 121 11.82 1.27 19.28
C TYR A 121 11.35 2.69 19.59
N ASN A 122 10.04 2.91 19.70
CA ASN A 122 9.47 4.21 20.02
C ASN A 122 9.93 4.70 21.39
N ILE A 123 9.94 3.83 22.41
CA ILE A 123 10.44 4.17 23.75
C ILE A 123 11.93 4.55 23.68
N LYS A 124 12.76 3.74 23.01
CA LYS A 124 14.19 4.05 22.84
C LYS A 124 14.41 5.40 22.15
N ARG A 125 13.62 5.68 21.11
CA ARG A 125 13.68 6.96 20.39
C ARG A 125 13.27 8.12 21.29
N VAL A 126 12.20 7.98 22.08
CA VAL A 126 11.76 9.03 23.02
C VAL A 126 12.83 9.31 24.06
N ILE A 127 13.43 8.27 24.63
CA ILE A 127 14.55 8.39 25.58
C ILE A 127 15.72 9.12 24.93
N ASN A 128 16.07 8.81 23.68
CA ASN A 128 17.17 9.46 22.98
C ASN A 128 16.92 10.96 22.69
N ILE A 129 15.66 11.38 22.52
CA ILE A 129 15.33 12.79 22.21
C ILE A 129 15.09 13.63 23.46
N LEU A 130 14.35 13.09 24.44
CA LEU A 130 13.94 13.84 25.63
C LEU A 130 14.85 13.56 26.83
N GLY A 131 15.49 12.40 26.88
CA GLY A 131 16.14 11.88 28.08
C GLY A 131 15.14 11.21 29.04
N ILE A 132 15.67 10.38 29.94
CA ILE A 132 14.87 9.58 30.88
C ILE A 132 14.10 10.47 31.86
N ARG A 133 14.75 11.51 32.40
CA ARG A 133 14.15 12.41 33.42
C ARG A 133 12.90 13.13 32.88
N GLU A 134 13.02 13.71 31.69
CA GLU A 134 11.93 14.44 31.05
C GLU A 134 10.78 13.50 30.65
N MET A 135 11.10 12.32 30.11
CA MET A 135 10.11 11.30 29.79
C MET A 135 9.30 10.90 31.03
N THR A 136 9.99 10.60 32.14
CA THR A 136 9.34 10.21 33.41
C THR A 136 8.51 11.35 33.98
N SER A 137 9.01 12.59 33.94
CA SER A 137 8.25 13.77 34.37
C SER A 137 6.93 13.92 33.61
N ARG A 138 6.94 13.77 32.28
CA ARG A 138 5.73 13.84 31.44
C ARG A 138 4.75 12.71 31.69
N LEU A 139 5.23 11.51 32.06
CA LEU A 139 4.37 10.37 32.38
C LEU A 139 3.71 10.54 33.74
N ILE A 140 4.46 11.00 34.75
CA ILE A 140 3.95 11.24 36.11
C ILE A 140 3.02 12.47 36.15
N GLY A 141 3.34 13.53 35.39
CA GLY A 141 2.52 14.74 35.29
C GLY A 141 1.18 14.51 34.58
N LYS A 142 1.03 13.42 33.84
CA LYS A 142 -0.24 12.94 33.31
C LYS A 142 -0.94 12.03 34.32
N LYS A 143 -1.29 12.55 35.50
CA LYS A 143 -2.38 11.92 36.27
C LYS A 143 -3.64 11.96 35.38
N PRO A 144 -4.27 10.83 35.04
CA PRO A 144 -5.55 10.91 34.34
C PRO A 144 -6.52 11.68 35.24
N PRO A 145 -7.34 12.59 34.69
CA PRO A 145 -8.42 13.17 35.49
C PRO A 145 -9.26 12.01 36.02
N ILE A 146 -9.57 12.05 37.31
CA ILE A 146 -10.25 11.00 38.07
C ILE A 146 -11.58 10.57 37.40
N THR A 147 -12.13 11.41 36.52
CA THR A 147 -13.30 11.14 35.68
C THR A 147 -13.17 9.96 34.71
N CYS A 148 -11.96 9.52 34.34
CA CYS A 148 -11.80 8.42 33.37
C CYS A 148 -11.84 7.01 33.99
N LEU A 149 -11.76 6.88 35.32
CA LEU A 149 -11.83 5.59 36.02
C LEU A 149 -13.27 5.09 36.26
N ILE A 150 -14.29 5.94 36.08
CA ILE A 150 -15.70 5.61 36.36
C ILE A 150 -16.41 5.00 35.14
N LEU A 151 -15.87 5.12 33.92
CA LEU A 151 -16.57 4.72 32.68
C LEU A 151 -16.18 3.35 32.08
N ASN A 152 -15.40 2.52 32.78
CA ASN A 152 -15.00 1.19 32.28
C ASN A 152 -15.58 0.00 33.09
N ILE A 153 -16.83 0.10 33.59
CA ILE A 153 -17.54 -1.05 34.19
C ILE A 153 -18.71 -1.57 33.34
N HIS A 154 -19.12 -0.91 32.26
CA HIS A 154 -20.20 -1.42 31.40
C HIS A 154 -19.87 -1.37 29.91
N PHE A 155 -19.19 -2.41 29.41
CA PHE A 155 -19.53 -3.01 28.11
C PHE A 155 -18.83 -4.36 27.93
N VAL A 156 -19.41 -5.40 28.53
CA VAL A 156 -19.40 -6.77 27.99
C VAL A 156 -20.81 -6.96 27.44
N PRO A 157 -20.93 -7.21 26.13
CA PRO A 157 -21.41 -8.52 25.70
C PRO A 157 -20.40 -9.25 24.80
#